data_AF-A0AAD6CGB3-F1
#
_entry.id   AF-A0AAD6CGB3-F1
#
_cell.length_a   1.000
_cell.length_b   1.000
_cell.length_c   1.000
_cell.angle_alpha   90.00
_cell.angle_beta   90.00
_cell.angle_gamma   90.00
#
_symmetry.space_group_name_H-M   'P 1'
#
loop_
_entity.id
_entity.type
_entity.pdbx_description
1 polymer ?
#
loop_
_entity_poly.entity_id
_entity_poly.type
_entity_poly.pdbx_seq_one_letter_code
_entity_poly.pdbx_strand_id
1 'polypeptide(L)'
;MKRPATSSAPCVVGIVASVDAQLAQWPADIRIQPARQEMVSDLDTLLQSRIKIWAKHNKGKFLEHIIVYRDGVSEGQYDMVIEKELPLLKKACQNIYPASDTKKGLPRMAIVVVGKRHNTRFYPTSDVEAERSANPQPGTVVDRGISEARHCRLTPRCKAPPVPPTTSPSGTRSSTHYTLASDPHRRCR
;
A
#
# COMPACT_ATOMS: atom_id res chain seq x y z
N MET A 1 18.43 5.26 -13.45
CA MET A 1 19.49 4.24 -13.32
C MET A 1 19.53 3.74 -11.87
N LYS A 2 18.90 2.60 -11.55
CA LYS A 2 19.09 1.96 -10.23
C LYS A 2 20.55 1.50 -10.22
N ARG A 3 21.41 2.07 -9.37
CA ARG A 3 22.77 1.54 -9.15
C ARG A 3 22.62 0.08 -8.73
N PRO A 4 23.33 -0.87 -9.36
CA PRO A 4 23.39 -2.22 -8.83
C PRO A 4 24.20 -2.12 -7.54
N ALA A 5 23.50 -2.10 -6.40
CA ALA A 5 24.14 -2.46 -5.16
C ALA A 5 24.76 -3.84 -5.39
N THR A 6 26.02 -4.00 -5.00
CA THR A 6 26.81 -5.22 -5.15
C THR A 6 25.96 -6.47 -4.86
N SER A 7 26.19 -7.58 -5.55
CA SER A 7 25.38 -8.80 -5.44
C SER A 7 25.20 -9.35 -4.01
N SER A 8 25.99 -8.86 -3.05
CA SER A 8 25.97 -9.20 -1.63
C SER A 8 25.37 -8.12 -0.72
N ALA A 9 24.93 -6.98 -1.27
CA ALA A 9 24.40 -5.88 -0.48
C ALA A 9 23.06 -6.26 0.16
N PRO A 10 22.90 -6.06 1.48
CA PRO A 10 21.68 -6.41 2.16
C PRO A 10 20.50 -5.57 1.67
N CYS A 11 19.30 -6.17 1.68
CA CYS A 11 18.07 -5.46 1.41
C CYS A 11 17.62 -4.69 2.66
N VAL A 12 17.01 -3.52 2.48
CA VAL A 12 16.49 -2.72 3.59
C VAL A 12 14.98 -2.64 3.45
N VAL A 13 14.27 -3.01 4.51
CA VAL A 13 12.82 -2.88 4.59
C VAL A 13 12.47 -1.86 5.64
N GLY A 14 11.53 -0.97 5.31
CA GLY A 14 10.97 -0.02 6.25
C GLY A 14 9.45 -0.14 6.28
N ILE A 15 8.87 -0.04 7.47
CA ILE A 15 7.44 0.19 7.66
C ILE A 15 7.24 1.57 8.27
N VAL A 16 6.24 2.29 7.78
CA VAL A 16 5.78 3.55 8.34
C VAL A 16 4.30 3.41 8.66
N ALA A 17 3.88 3.96 9.79
CA ALA A 17 2.48 3.95 10.19
C ALA A 17 2.15 5.27 10.86
N SER A 18 0.94 5.77 10.64
CA SER A 18 0.43 6.92 11.38
C SER A 18 0.24 6.56 12.86
N VAL A 19 0.29 7.58 13.73
CA VAL A 19 0.07 7.41 15.19
C VAL A 19 -1.28 7.91 15.66
N ASP A 20 -1.95 8.74 14.88
CA ASP A 20 -3.24 9.36 15.21
C ASP A 20 -4.16 9.50 13.99
N ALA A 21 -5.40 9.94 14.25
CA ALA A 21 -6.39 10.23 13.21
C ALA A 21 -6.09 11.49 12.40
N GLN A 22 -5.14 12.34 12.85
CA GLN A 22 -4.72 13.54 12.13
C GLN A 22 -3.78 13.21 10.96
N LEU A 23 -3.21 11.99 10.93
CA LEU A 23 -2.30 11.52 9.89
C LEU A 23 -1.08 12.44 9.67
N ALA A 24 -0.71 13.20 10.71
CA ALA A 24 0.37 14.19 10.63
C ALA A 24 1.75 13.57 10.89
N GLN A 25 1.83 12.51 11.71
CA GLN A 25 3.08 11.89 12.13
C GLN A 25 3.15 10.43 11.70
N TRP A 26 4.29 10.04 11.11
CA TRP A 26 4.53 8.72 10.53
C TRP A 26 5.89 8.14 10.96
N PRO A 27 6.04 7.67 12.21
CA PRO A 27 7.27 7.07 12.67
C PRO A 27 7.62 5.81 11.88
N ALA A 28 8.88 5.75 11.42
CA ALA A 28 9.43 4.62 10.69
C ALA A 28 10.03 3.56 11.63
N ASP A 29 10.03 2.32 11.18
CA ASP A 29 10.83 1.21 11.73
C ASP A 29 11.53 0.54 10.54
N ILE A 30 12.84 0.28 10.67
CA ILE A 30 13.70 -0.15 9.57
C ILE A 30 14.42 -1.44 9.98
N ARG A 31 14.43 -2.42 9.07
CA ARG A 31 15.09 -3.71 9.24
C ARG A 31 15.98 -4.01 8.05
N ILE A 32 17.12 -4.64 8.35
CA ILE A 32 18.07 -5.09 7.35
C ILE A 32 17.81 -6.57 7.10
N GLN A 33 17.74 -6.96 5.84
CA GLN A 33 17.46 -8.31 5.39
C GLN A 33 18.57 -8.81 4.46
N PRO A 34 18.73 -10.14 4.30
CA PRO A 34 19.65 -10.72 3.34
C PRO A 34 19.45 -10.17 1.93
N ALA A 35 20.52 -10.17 1.13
CA ALA A 35 20.47 -9.71 -0.25
C ALA A 35 19.43 -10.51 -1.08
N ARG A 36 18.76 -9.84 -2.02
CA ARG A 36 17.79 -10.40 -2.97
C ARG A 36 16.51 -10.98 -2.35
N GLN A 37 16.25 -10.69 -1.07
CA GLN A 37 15.00 -11.08 -0.45
C GLN A 37 13.93 -9.99 -0.66
N GLU A 38 12.96 -10.26 -1.52
CA GLU A 38 11.83 -9.35 -1.78
C GLU A 38 10.74 -9.44 -0.70
N MET A 39 10.63 -10.61 -0.06
CA MET A 39 9.68 -10.88 1.01
C MET A 39 10.18 -10.30 2.33
N VAL A 40 9.32 -9.52 2.98
CA VAL A 40 9.63 -8.93 4.28
C VAL A 40 9.65 -9.99 5.37
N SER A 41 10.83 -10.41 5.81
CA SER A 41 11.01 -11.10 7.09
C SER A 41 10.52 -10.23 8.25
N ASP A 42 9.91 -10.86 9.26
CA ASP A 42 9.50 -10.22 10.52
C ASP A 42 8.46 -9.09 10.37
N LEU A 43 7.69 -9.11 9.28
CA LEU A 43 6.60 -8.16 9.03
C LEU A 43 5.60 -8.13 10.20
N ASP A 44 5.41 -9.26 10.87
CA ASP A 44 4.58 -9.38 12.04
C ASP A 44 5.12 -8.56 13.22
N THR A 45 6.41 -8.67 13.53
CA THR A 45 7.04 -7.90 14.62
C THR A 45 7.05 -6.39 14.33
N LEU A 46 7.26 -6.03 13.06
CA LEU A 46 7.22 -4.67 12.57
C LEU A 46 5.83 -4.06 12.72
N LEU A 47 4.79 -4.78 12.29
CA LEU A 47 3.41 -4.32 12.46
C LEU A 47 3.05 -4.24 13.96
N GLN A 48 3.48 -5.21 14.77
CA GLN A 48 3.26 -5.20 16.20
C GLN A 48 3.83 -3.95 16.88
N SER A 49 5.06 -3.59 16.51
CA SER A 49 5.74 -2.37 16.95
C SER A 49 4.90 -1.13 16.65
N ARG A 50 4.30 -1.04 15.44
CA ARG A 50 3.45 0.08 15.04
C ARG A 50 2.11 0.14 15.79
N ILE A 51 1.43 -1.01 15.96
CA ILE A 51 0.16 -1.07 16.69
C ILE A 51 0.36 -0.64 18.17
N LYS A 52 1.48 -1.02 18.79
CA LYS A 52 1.80 -0.59 20.17
C LYS A 52 1.96 0.92 20.28
N ILE A 53 2.63 1.56 19.31
CA ILE A 53 2.79 3.02 19.29
C ILE A 53 1.43 3.71 19.12
N TRP A 54 0.57 3.18 18.25
CA TRP A 54 -0.79 3.67 18.10
C TRP A 54 -1.57 3.56 19.41
N ALA A 55 -1.59 2.39 20.04
CA ALA A 55 -2.30 2.17 21.30
C ALA A 55 -1.81 3.13 22.40
N LYS A 56 -0.49 3.39 22.46
CA LYS A 56 0.10 4.36 23.41
C LYS A 56 -0.41 5.79 23.19
N HIS A 57 -0.53 6.24 21.94
CA HIS A 57 -1.03 7.59 21.62
C HIS A 57 -2.56 7.71 21.77
N ASN A 58 -3.31 6.62 21.57
CA ASN A 58 -4.76 6.63 21.52
C ASN A 58 -5.42 6.06 22.79
N LYS A 59 -4.79 6.25 23.96
CA LYS A 59 -5.33 5.85 25.28
C LYS A 59 -5.67 4.36 25.38
N GLY A 60 -4.85 3.50 24.77
CA GLY A 60 -5.03 2.05 24.76
C GLY A 60 -6.09 1.54 23.79
N LYS A 61 -6.66 2.41 22.93
CA LYS A 61 -7.60 1.98 21.88
C LYS A 61 -6.84 1.39 20.70
N PHE A 62 -7.28 0.22 20.27
CA PHE A 62 -6.79 -0.44 19.06
C PHE A 62 -7.53 0.05 17.81
N LEU A 63 -6.96 -0.25 16.64
CA LEU A 63 -7.50 0.14 15.34
C LEU A 63 -8.56 -0.87 14.89
N GLU A 64 -9.70 -0.42 14.38
CA GLU A 64 -10.68 -1.32 13.77
C GLU A 64 -10.33 -1.63 12.30
N HIS A 65 -9.66 -0.70 11.64
CA HIS A 65 -9.32 -0.74 10.22
C HIS A 65 -7.83 -0.47 10.03
N ILE A 66 -7.17 -1.31 9.23
CA ILE A 66 -5.76 -1.16 8.85
C ILE A 66 -5.69 -1.20 7.32
N ILE A 67 -5.08 -0.18 6.73
CA ILE A 67 -4.82 -0.11 5.29
C ILE A 67 -3.30 -0.18 5.11
N VAL A 68 -2.84 -1.20 4.40
CA VAL A 68 -1.43 -1.44 4.12
C VAL A 68 -1.13 -1.04 2.69
N TYR A 69 -0.23 -0.09 2.50
CA TYR A 69 0.28 0.28 1.18
C TYR A 69 1.60 -0.43 0.93
N ARG A 70 1.64 -1.32 -0.07
CA ARG A 70 2.83 -2.08 -0.44
C ARG A 70 3.43 -1.55 -1.74
N ASP A 71 4.60 -0.92 -1.67
CA ASP A 71 5.33 -0.43 -2.85
C ASP A 71 6.30 -1.52 -3.37
N GLY A 72 6.58 -1.53 -4.67
CA GLY A 72 7.68 -2.29 -5.27
C GLY A 72 7.42 -3.76 -5.56
N VAL A 73 6.16 -4.17 -5.71
CA VAL A 73 5.78 -5.55 -6.08
C VAL A 73 5.29 -5.56 -7.52
N SER A 74 5.80 -6.49 -8.32
CA SER A 74 5.35 -6.70 -9.71
C SER A 74 4.05 -7.52 -9.73
N GLU A 75 3.25 -7.41 -10.80
CA GLU A 75 1.96 -8.14 -10.92
C GLU A 75 2.10 -9.65 -10.67
N GLY A 76 3.15 -10.28 -11.20
CA GLY A 76 3.43 -11.71 -10.98
C GLY A 76 3.83 -12.10 -9.54
N GLN A 77 3.90 -11.15 -8.61
CA GLN A 77 4.24 -11.38 -7.20
C GLN A 77 3.07 -11.06 -6.25
N TYR A 78 1.90 -10.72 -6.78
CA TYR A 78 0.72 -10.41 -5.95
C TYR A 78 0.27 -11.61 -5.14
N ASP A 79 0.29 -12.81 -5.73
CA ASP A 79 -0.05 -14.04 -5.02
C ASP A 79 0.89 -14.27 -3.85
N MET A 80 2.19 -13.96 -4.00
CA MET A 80 3.15 -14.05 -2.90
C MET A 80 2.79 -13.12 -1.74
N VAL A 81 2.31 -11.89 -2.01
CA VAL A 81 1.88 -10.94 -0.98
C VAL A 81 0.65 -11.47 -0.24
N ILE A 82 -0.32 -12.04 -0.97
CA ILE A 82 -1.56 -12.58 -0.40
C ILE A 82 -1.29 -13.87 0.39
N GLU A 83 -0.41 -14.75 -0.09
CA GLU A 83 -0.15 -16.04 0.54
C GLU A 83 0.86 -15.95 1.69
N LYS A 84 1.82 -15.03 1.62
CA LYS A 84 2.90 -14.94 2.63
C LYS A 84 2.79 -13.74 3.55
N GLU A 85 2.58 -12.53 3.02
CA GLU A 85 2.55 -11.31 3.85
C GLU A 85 1.23 -11.20 4.65
N LEU A 86 0.09 -11.50 4.02
CA LEU A 86 -1.23 -11.36 4.65
C LEU A 86 -1.43 -12.25 5.89
N PRO A 87 -1.01 -13.54 5.91
CA PRO A 87 -1.05 -14.35 7.12
C PRO A 87 -0.16 -13.81 8.24
N LEU A 88 1.02 -13.27 7.92
CA LEU A 88 1.92 -12.66 8.91
C LEU A 88 1.28 -11.42 9.55
N LEU A 89 0.66 -10.56 8.74
CA LEU A 89 -0.09 -9.40 9.23
C LEU A 89 -1.27 -9.84 10.13
N LYS A 90 -2.02 -10.87 9.72
CA LYS A 90 -3.13 -11.42 10.52
C LYS A 90 -2.63 -11.96 11.86
N LYS A 91 -1.53 -12.70 11.87
CA LYS A 91 -0.91 -13.26 13.07
C LYS A 91 -0.45 -12.14 14.02
N ALA A 92 0.16 -11.08 13.49
CA ALA A 92 0.56 -9.90 14.27
C ALA A 92 -0.62 -9.25 14.99
N CYS A 93 -1.75 -9.11 14.28
CA CYS A 93 -2.98 -8.58 14.86
C CYS A 93 -3.56 -9.53 15.92
N GLN A 94 -3.62 -10.84 15.65
CA GLN A 94 -4.11 -11.84 16.62
C GLN A 94 -3.29 -11.85 17.92
N ASN A 95 -1.98 -11.61 17.84
CA ASN A 95 -1.10 -11.60 19.01
C ASN A 95 -1.25 -10.37 19.91
N ILE A 96 -1.65 -9.22 19.35
CA ILE A 96 -1.77 -7.96 20.10
C ILE A 96 -3.20 -7.66 20.53
N TYR A 97 -4.18 -7.95 19.67
CA TYR A 97 -5.55 -7.57 19.93
C TYR A 97 -6.14 -8.44 21.04
N PRO A 98 -7.00 -7.88 21.89
CA PRO A 98 -7.68 -8.65 22.93
C PRO A 98 -8.58 -9.71 22.28
N ALA A 99 -8.71 -10.86 22.93
CA ALA A 99 -9.46 -12.00 22.42
C ALA A 99 -10.95 -11.68 22.12
N SER A 100 -11.51 -10.65 22.76
CA SER A 100 -12.86 -10.15 22.48
C SER A 100 -12.99 -9.55 21.08
N ASP A 101 -11.96 -8.88 20.60
CA ASP A 101 -11.95 -8.18 19.31
C ASP A 101 -11.52 -9.12 18.19
N THR A 102 -10.60 -10.04 18.49
CA THR A 102 -10.24 -11.14 17.59
C THR A 102 -11.46 -12.03 17.28
N LYS A 103 -12.31 -12.31 18.29
CA LYS A 103 -13.58 -13.05 18.09
C LYS A 103 -14.59 -12.29 17.20
N LYS A 104 -14.53 -10.96 17.16
CA LYS A 104 -15.36 -10.12 16.29
C LYS A 104 -14.80 -9.97 14.87
N GLY A 105 -13.67 -10.60 14.56
CA GLY A 105 -13.01 -10.48 13.26
C GLY A 105 -12.31 -9.12 13.06
N LEU A 106 -11.92 -8.46 14.15
CA LEU A 106 -11.13 -7.23 14.12
C LEU A 106 -9.65 -7.55 14.33
N PRO A 107 -8.72 -6.79 13.70
CA PRO A 107 -8.96 -5.65 12.81
C PRO A 107 -9.23 -6.07 11.36
N ARG A 108 -10.00 -5.24 10.64
CA ARG A 108 -10.23 -5.39 9.20
C ARG A 108 -9.05 -4.83 8.44
N MET A 109 -8.42 -5.65 7.61
CA MET A 109 -7.20 -5.27 6.90
C MET A 109 -7.38 -5.25 5.39
N ALA A 110 -7.01 -4.13 4.77
CA ALA A 110 -6.95 -4.00 3.32
C ALA A 110 -5.50 -3.83 2.85
N ILE A 111 -5.09 -4.56 1.82
CA ILE A 111 -3.75 -4.44 1.23
C ILE A 111 -3.89 -3.79 -0.14
N VAL A 112 -3.24 -2.65 -0.31
CA VAL A 112 -3.18 -1.89 -1.55
C VAL A 112 -1.76 -1.97 -2.08
N VAL A 113 -1.58 -2.68 -3.19
CA VAL A 113 -0.29 -2.75 -3.88
C VAL A 113 -0.16 -1.54 -4.79
N VAL A 114 0.97 -0.84 -4.66
CA VAL A 114 1.26 0.40 -5.38
C VAL A 114 2.37 0.12 -6.39
N GLY A 115 2.03 0.16 -7.67
CA GLY A 115 2.97 0.06 -8.79
C GLY A 115 3.26 1.43 -9.39
N LYS A 116 4.49 1.93 -9.26
CA LYS A 116 4.90 3.25 -9.83
C LYS A 116 5.67 3.14 -11.15
N ARG A 117 6.14 1.95 -11.51
CA ARG A 117 7.07 1.71 -12.62
C ARG A 117 6.47 0.76 -13.65
N HIS A 118 5.36 1.16 -14.22
CA HIS A 118 4.74 0.47 -15.35
C HIS A 118 4.88 1.33 -16.60
N ASN A 119 4.85 0.69 -17.77
CA ASN A 119 5.05 1.37 -19.06
C ASN A 119 3.80 2.10 -19.56
N THR A 120 2.75 2.24 -18.75
CA THR A 120 1.53 2.95 -19.15
C THR A 120 1.68 4.45 -18.92
N ARG A 121 1.60 5.20 -20.01
CA ARG A 121 1.57 6.67 -19.99
C ARG A 121 0.20 7.14 -20.42
N PHE A 122 -0.32 8.14 -19.72
CA PHE A 122 -1.59 8.78 -20.06
C PHE A 122 -1.31 10.13 -20.69
N TYR A 123 -2.00 10.41 -21.79
CA TYR A 123 -1.95 11.68 -22.48
C TYR A 123 -3.35 12.30 -22.45
N PRO A 124 -3.47 13.61 -22.19
CA PRO A 124 -4.75 14.29 -22.19
C PRO A 124 -5.35 14.29 -23.60
N THR A 125 -6.68 14.16 -23.70
CA THR A 125 -7.39 14.15 -25.00
C THR A 125 -7.74 15.57 -25.47
N SER A 126 -7.66 16.56 -24.58
CA SER A 126 -7.95 17.97 -24.87
C SER A 126 -6.98 18.90 -24.15
N ASP A 127 -6.71 20.08 -24.72
CA ASP A 127 -5.83 21.10 -24.15
C ASP A 127 -6.36 21.69 -22.83
N VAL A 128 -7.67 21.58 -22.58
CA VAL A 128 -8.31 22.03 -21.33
C VAL A 128 -7.99 21.08 -20.16
N GLU A 129 -7.73 19.81 -20.45
CA GLU A 129 -7.35 18.79 -19.47
C GLU A 129 -5.83 18.58 -19.39
N ALA A 130 -5.06 19.39 -20.13
CA ALA A 130 -3.61 19.34 -20.17
C ALA A 130 -2.99 20.40 -19.25
N GLU A 131 -1.98 19.99 -18.48
CA GLU A 131 -1.07 20.93 -17.83
C GLU A 131 -0.09 21.52 -18.85
N ARG A 132 0.60 22.61 -18.51
CA ARG A 132 1.68 23.21 -19.34
C ARG A 132 2.76 22.21 -19.78
N SER A 133 2.90 21.08 -19.09
CA SER A 133 3.82 19.99 -19.39
C SER A 133 3.22 18.88 -20.29
N ALA A 134 2.04 19.09 -20.89
CA ALA A 134 1.28 18.10 -21.67
C ALA A 134 0.93 16.81 -20.89
N ASN A 135 0.91 16.90 -19.55
CA ASN A 135 0.47 15.82 -18.67
C ASN A 135 -1.01 16.02 -18.29
N PRO A 136 -1.74 14.94 -17.98
CA PRO A 136 -3.07 15.04 -17.40
C PRO A 136 -3.06 15.83 -16.07
N GLN A 137 -4.18 16.51 -15.78
CA GLN A 137 -4.35 17.25 -14.53
C GLN A 137 -4.06 16.39 -13.27
N PRO A 138 -3.47 16.96 -12.20
CA PRO A 138 -3.27 16.25 -10.95
C PRO A 138 -4.61 15.76 -10.37
N GLY A 139 -4.73 14.45 -10.14
CA GLY A 139 -5.95 13.83 -9.61
C GLY A 139 -6.77 13.06 -10.64
N THR A 140 -6.35 12.99 -11.92
CA THR A 140 -6.99 12.11 -12.91
C THR A 140 -6.93 10.64 -12.45
N VAL A 141 -8.10 10.03 -12.28
CA VAL A 141 -8.25 8.60 -11.96
C VAL A 141 -8.75 7.87 -13.19
N VAL A 142 -7.96 6.90 -13.67
CA VAL A 142 -8.35 6.00 -14.77
C VAL A 142 -8.70 4.64 -14.19
N ASP A 143 -9.94 4.21 -14.37
CA ASP A 143 -10.50 2.98 -13.80
C ASP A 143 -11.05 1.99 -14.83
N ARG A 144 -11.08 2.37 -16.12
CA ARG A 144 -11.67 1.56 -17.20
C ARG A 144 -10.71 1.45 -18.38
N GLY A 145 -10.71 0.29 -19.06
CA GLY A 145 -10.08 0.09 -20.37
C GLY A 145 -8.64 -0.45 -20.40
N ILE A 146 -7.85 -0.29 -19.34
CA ILE A 146 -6.42 -0.72 -19.30
C ILE A 146 -6.12 -1.66 -18.12
N SER A 147 -7.08 -1.87 -17.21
CA SER A 147 -6.89 -2.68 -16.00
C SER A 147 -7.17 -4.16 -16.27
N GLU A 148 -6.29 -5.04 -15.80
CA GLU A 148 -6.46 -6.50 -15.95
C GLU A 148 -7.80 -6.98 -15.37
N ALA A 149 -8.56 -7.72 -16.16
CA ALA A 149 -9.91 -8.20 -15.82
C ALA A 149 -9.96 -9.19 -14.64
N ARG A 150 -8.82 -9.75 -14.22
CA ARG A 150 -8.74 -10.82 -13.21
C ARG A 150 -8.54 -10.33 -11.78
N HIS A 151 -8.16 -9.07 -11.57
CA HIS A 151 -8.01 -8.50 -10.24
C HIS A 151 -9.00 -7.33 -10.07
N CYS A 152 -10.05 -7.56 -9.28
CA CYS A 152 -11.23 -6.71 -9.27
C CYS A 152 -10.94 -5.28 -8.78
N ARG A 153 -11.15 -4.29 -9.66
CA ARG A 153 -11.06 -2.86 -9.35
C ARG A 153 -12.29 -2.35 -8.61
N LEU A 154 -12.16 -1.17 -8.03
CA LEU A 154 -13.09 -0.53 -7.11
C LEU A 154 -14.52 -0.48 -7.70
N THR A 155 -15.49 -1.16 -7.08
CA THR A 155 -16.92 -0.96 -7.38
C THR A 155 -17.28 0.51 -7.17
N PRO A 156 -18.31 1.05 -7.83
CA PRO A 156 -18.69 2.48 -7.75
C PRO A 156 -19.01 3.02 -6.34
N ARG A 157 -19.00 2.17 -5.31
CA ARG A 157 -19.15 2.55 -3.89
C ARG A 157 -17.83 2.75 -3.14
N CYS A 158 -16.68 2.37 -3.70
CA CYS A 158 -15.39 2.51 -3.04
C CYS A 158 -14.63 3.68 -3.66
N LYS A 159 -14.68 4.85 -3.01
CA LYS A 159 -13.76 5.94 -3.35
C LYS A 159 -12.34 5.46 -3.11
N ALA A 160 -11.47 5.56 -4.12
CA ALA A 160 -10.04 5.44 -3.91
C ALA A 160 -9.64 6.42 -2.79
N PRO A 161 -8.73 6.05 -1.89
CA PRO A 161 -8.19 7.00 -0.93
C PRO A 161 -7.64 8.22 -1.70
N PRO A 162 -7.84 9.45 -1.19
CA PRO A 162 -7.39 10.65 -1.89
C PRO A 162 -5.90 10.55 -2.18
N VAL A 163 -5.55 10.50 -3.46
CA VAL A 163 -4.16 10.50 -3.90
C VAL A 163 -3.68 11.95 -3.82
N PRO A 164 -2.56 12.25 -3.14
CA PRO A 164 -2.05 13.61 -3.09
C PRO A 164 -1.75 14.10 -4.51
N PRO A 165 -2.23 15.30 -4.91
CA PRO A 165 -1.91 15.88 -6.20
C PRO A 165 -0.40 16.10 -6.27
N THR A 166 0.25 15.48 -7.23
CA THR A 166 1.68 15.66 -7.50
C THR A 166 1.82 16.37 -8.83
N THR A 167 2.33 17.60 -8.81
CA THR A 167 2.73 18.34 -10.01
C THR A 167 4.12 17.87 -10.45
N SER A 168 4.31 17.67 -11.76
CA SER A 168 5.60 17.30 -12.32
C SER A 168 6.25 18.54 -12.95
N PRO A 169 7.39 19.03 -12.43
CA PRO A 169 8.04 20.22 -12.96
C PRO A 169 8.68 20.02 -14.34
N SER A 170 8.96 18.78 -14.77
CA SER A 170 9.41 18.45 -16.12
C SER A 170 9.23 16.96 -16.47
N GLY A 171 9.03 16.66 -17.76
CA GLY A 171 8.91 15.29 -18.30
C GLY A 171 7.51 14.66 -18.21
N THR A 172 7.30 13.52 -18.87
CA THR A 172 6.03 12.79 -18.80
C THR A 172 5.87 12.12 -17.44
N ARG A 173 4.73 12.37 -16.77
CA ARG A 173 4.46 11.81 -15.45
C ARG A 173 4.26 10.29 -15.53
N SER A 174 4.98 9.53 -14.71
CA SER A 174 4.66 8.12 -14.49
C SER A 174 3.37 8.06 -13.68
N SER A 175 2.33 7.39 -14.21
CA SER A 175 1.13 7.14 -13.43
C SER A 175 1.47 6.22 -12.25
N THR A 176 0.66 6.24 -11.20
CA THR A 176 0.71 5.23 -10.13
C THR A 176 -0.47 4.30 -10.30
N HIS A 177 -0.21 2.99 -10.37
CA HIS A 177 -1.22 1.95 -10.37
C HIS A 177 -1.48 1.49 -8.94
N TYR A 178 -2.75 1.45 -8.53
CA TYR A 178 -3.17 0.94 -7.23
C TYR A 178 -4.01 -0.31 -7.45
N THR A 179 -3.58 -1.42 -6.86
CA THR A 179 -4.26 -2.71 -6.94
C THR A 179 -4.70 -3.13 -5.54
N LEU A 180 -6.00 -3.40 -5.36
CA LEU A 180 -6.54 -3.84 -4.07
C LEU A 180 -6.41 -5.37 -3.94
N ALA A 181 -5.35 -5.83 -3.28
CA ALA A 181 -5.03 -7.25 -3.13
C ALA A 181 -5.95 -7.99 -2.15
N SER A 182 -6.51 -7.30 -1.16
CA SER A 182 -7.42 -7.90 -0.17
C SER A 182 -8.34 -6.84 0.42
N ASP A 183 -9.62 -7.17 0.59
CA ASP A 183 -10.62 -6.34 1.28
C ASP A 183 -11.67 -7.21 2.00
N PRO A 184 -11.76 -7.16 3.34
CA PRO A 184 -12.73 -7.93 4.12
C PRO A 184 -14.17 -7.43 3.98
N HIS A 185 -14.41 -6.24 3.43
CA HIS A 185 -15.75 -5.73 3.13
C HIS A 185 -16.31 -6.25 1.80
N ARG A 186 -15.49 -6.88 0.96
CA ARG A 186 -15.94 -7.53 -0.27
C ARG A 186 -16.22 -9.00 -0.01
N ARG A 187 -17.51 -9.36 -0.01
CA ARG A 187 -17.88 -10.74 -0.38
C ARG A 187 -17.65 -10.87 -1.87
N CYS A 188 -16.71 -11.73 -2.28
CA CYS A 188 -16.75 -12.27 -3.64
C CYS A 188 -18.12 -12.92 -3.82
N ARG A 189 -18.94 -12.35 -4.72
CA ARG A 189 -20.06 -13.05 -5.34
C ARG A 189 -19.57 -13.60 -6.66
#